data_AF-A0A8W8MFN7-F1
#
_entry.id   AF-A0A8W8MFN7-F1
#
_cell.length_a   1.000
_cell.length_b   1.000
_cell.length_c   1.000
_cell.angle_alpha   90.00
_cell.angle_beta   90.00
_cell.angle_gamma   90.00
#
_symmetry.space_group_name_H-M   'P 1'
#
loop_
_entity.id
_entity.type
_entity.pdbx_description
1 polymer ?
#
loop_
_entity_poly.entity_id
_entity_poly.type
_entity_poly.pdbx_seq_one_letter_code
_entity_poly.pdbx_strand_id
1 'polypeptide(L)'
;MFANVEESHIAKLLDEKDSVSTKRTINRSVSLFRTFLIEKRGSGDFEGLSKQELNENLRLFYVSIRTKSGTNLKVSSLNSIKYGLSKYLKDNCKIDIHGSEFHESKVVFKAAVMDMKKKGFGSVDHKPAISTEDLNKLFNSETIVFNVNTPCGLQSKVWFDLMFYLCRRGRENLRKMTKETFGIETDAIGREYVFQAIDEADKNHGSNAAPNETIGEGRMYAQPQLGSMCPVNSFKKYLSKLHKKLDALWQRPLEAFSEESTTWFCRSPLGKNTLASLMSEISKKAKLSRIYTNHSIRATAITAMDEAGIEARHIMRASGHKNESSIRSYACRLNEPKKRQMSDCLSSALGTVNKNPTESHIDQENSISSLTQEDLDAIFNDTTFDEISSSSSSFVVQQQQAVNVLKAQSSNMMPPLVCPRINNSTVNFNFYAQK
;
A
#
# COMPACT_ATOMS: atom_id res chain seq x y z
N MET A 1 -9.23 38.39 -24.46
CA MET A 1 -10.39 37.56 -24.84
C MET A 1 -10.72 36.68 -23.64
N PHE A 2 -11.98 36.68 -23.18
CA PHE A 2 -12.44 35.79 -22.11
C PHE A 2 -13.68 35.05 -22.59
N ALA A 3 -13.78 33.75 -22.31
CA ALA A 3 -14.99 33.01 -22.58
C ALA A 3 -16.11 33.52 -21.66
N ASN A 4 -17.34 33.60 -22.19
CA ASN A 4 -18.50 33.83 -21.34
C ASN A 4 -18.77 32.55 -20.55
N VAL A 5 -18.63 32.60 -19.23
CA VAL A 5 -18.78 31.44 -18.34
C VAL A 5 -20.01 31.67 -17.48
N GLU A 6 -20.99 30.77 -17.61
CA GLU A 6 -22.16 30.78 -16.74
C GLU A 6 -21.82 30.28 -15.33
N GLU A 7 -22.54 30.80 -14.34
CA GLU A 7 -22.42 30.35 -12.93
C GLU A 7 -22.68 28.85 -12.78
N SER A 8 -23.54 28.29 -13.64
CA SER A 8 -23.83 26.85 -13.72
C SER A 8 -22.57 26.03 -14.05
N HIS A 9 -21.71 26.56 -14.92
CA HIS A 9 -20.43 25.94 -15.27
C HIS A 9 -19.44 26.02 -14.11
N ILE A 10 -19.38 27.15 -13.41
CA ILE A 10 -18.55 27.32 -12.21
C ILE A 10 -18.97 26.32 -11.13
N ALA A 11 -20.27 26.21 -10.85
CA ALA A 11 -20.81 25.25 -9.90
C ALA A 11 -20.47 23.80 -10.27
N LYS A 12 -20.56 23.45 -11.56
CA LYS A 12 -20.17 22.12 -12.05
C LYS A 12 -18.68 21.86 -11.86
N LEU A 13 -17.81 22.83 -12.16
CA LEU A 13 -16.37 22.69 -11.94
C LEU A 13 -16.04 22.51 -10.44
N LEU A 14 -16.73 23.24 -9.56
CA LEU A 14 -16.57 23.11 -8.12
C LEU A 14 -17.04 21.75 -7.60
N ASP A 15 -18.14 21.22 -8.13
CA ASP A 15 -18.63 19.88 -7.76
C ASP A 15 -17.70 18.77 -8.30
N GLU A 16 -17.17 18.91 -9.52
CA GLU A 16 -16.28 17.93 -10.15
C GLU A 16 -14.85 17.98 -9.61
N LYS A 17 -14.46 19.07 -8.92
CA LYS A 17 -13.15 19.22 -8.28
C LYS A 17 -12.81 18.07 -7.33
N ASP A 18 -13.80 17.59 -6.58
CA ASP A 18 -13.60 16.49 -5.63
C ASP A 18 -13.91 15.13 -6.22
N SER A 19 -12.98 14.19 -6.05
CA SER A 19 -13.21 12.81 -6.47
C SER A 19 -14.43 12.20 -5.77
N VAL A 20 -15.12 11.30 -6.47
CA VAL A 20 -16.25 10.53 -5.89
C VAL A 20 -15.84 9.82 -4.59
N SER A 21 -14.58 9.37 -4.48
CA SER A 21 -14.09 8.76 -3.23
C SER A 21 -13.96 9.77 -2.09
N THR A 22 -13.54 11.00 -2.38
CA THR A 22 -13.43 12.10 -1.42
C THR A 22 -14.82 12.44 -0.87
N LYS A 23 -15.81 12.63 -1.75
CA LYS A 23 -17.21 12.88 -1.35
C LYS A 23 -17.76 11.78 -0.44
N ARG A 24 -17.48 10.50 -0.76
CA ARG A 24 -17.86 9.36 0.10
C ARG A 24 -17.18 9.40 1.47
N THR A 25 -15.89 9.75 1.53
CA THR A 25 -15.18 9.89 2.81
C THR A 25 -15.78 11.00 3.65
N ILE A 26 -16.09 12.16 3.06
CA ILE A 26 -16.76 13.28 3.74
C ILE A 26 -18.10 12.81 4.31
N ASN A 27 -18.98 12.28 3.47
CA ASN A 27 -20.32 11.85 3.88
C ASN A 27 -20.28 10.78 4.97
N ARG A 28 -19.36 9.81 4.86
CA ARG A 28 -19.15 8.80 5.90
C ARG A 28 -18.71 9.42 7.22
N SER A 29 -17.81 10.38 7.18
CA SER A 29 -17.26 11.03 8.38
C SER A 29 -18.33 11.85 9.09
N VAL A 30 -19.12 12.60 8.32
CA VAL A 30 -20.29 13.35 8.81
C VAL A 30 -21.30 12.40 9.44
N SER A 31 -21.68 11.32 8.75
CA SER A 31 -22.64 10.33 9.26
C SER A 31 -22.18 9.72 10.59
N LEU A 32 -20.90 9.36 10.73
CA LEU A 32 -20.35 8.84 11.98
C LEU A 32 -20.41 9.86 13.12
N PHE A 33 -20.13 11.13 12.83
CA PHE A 33 -20.20 12.18 13.84
C PHE A 33 -21.64 12.49 14.26
N ARG A 34 -22.59 12.51 13.30
CA ARG A 34 -24.03 12.65 13.61
C ARG A 34 -24.52 11.51 14.50
N THR A 35 -24.15 10.26 14.20
CA THR A 35 -24.50 9.11 15.06
C THR A 35 -23.96 9.29 16.48
N PHE A 36 -22.69 9.68 16.61
CA PHE A 36 -22.10 9.97 17.92
C PHE A 36 -22.86 11.06 18.68
N LEU A 37 -23.25 12.15 18.01
CA LEU A 37 -23.98 13.25 18.65
C LEU A 37 -25.40 12.85 19.04
N ILE A 38 -26.10 12.05 18.24
CA ILE A 38 -27.40 11.48 18.61
C ILE A 38 -27.26 10.68 19.91
N GLU A 39 -26.25 9.81 20.01
CA GLU A 39 -26.01 9.00 21.20
C GLU A 39 -25.64 9.82 22.45
N LYS A 40 -24.95 10.96 22.29
CA LYS A 40 -24.43 11.75 23.41
C LYS A 40 -25.25 12.98 23.78
N ARG A 41 -26.03 13.52 22.85
CA ARG A 41 -26.78 14.78 22.98
C ARG A 41 -28.24 14.68 22.53
N GLY A 42 -28.67 13.53 21.99
CA GLY A 42 -30.03 13.34 21.47
C GLY A 42 -30.33 14.01 20.12
N SER A 43 -29.41 14.82 19.59
CA SER A 43 -29.51 15.45 18.27
C SER A 43 -28.24 15.21 17.47
N GLY A 44 -28.40 14.95 16.16
CA GLY A 44 -27.29 14.79 15.22
C GLY A 44 -26.91 16.08 14.49
N ASP A 45 -27.64 17.18 14.72
CA ASP A 45 -27.34 18.48 14.13
C ASP A 45 -26.11 19.08 14.82
N PHE A 46 -25.10 19.44 14.02
CA PHE A 46 -23.89 20.08 14.52
C PHE A 46 -23.53 21.36 13.78
N GLU A 47 -24.24 21.68 12.71
CA GLU A 47 -24.02 22.84 11.88
C GLU A 47 -24.36 24.14 12.64
N GLY A 48 -25.29 24.08 13.60
CA GLY A 48 -25.65 25.19 14.48
C GLY A 48 -24.81 25.33 15.76
N LEU A 49 -23.84 24.43 16.02
CA LEU A 49 -23.08 24.46 17.28
C LEU A 49 -22.03 25.57 17.28
N SER A 50 -21.80 26.13 18.47
CA SER A 50 -20.69 27.05 18.68
C SER A 50 -19.35 26.33 18.46
N LYS A 51 -18.30 27.09 18.13
CA LYS A 51 -16.94 26.54 17.99
C LYS A 51 -16.47 25.82 19.25
N GLN A 52 -16.84 26.32 20.43
CA GLN A 52 -16.53 25.72 21.72
C GLN A 52 -17.21 24.35 21.88
N GLU A 53 -18.53 24.29 21.68
CA GLU A 53 -19.26 23.01 21.75
C GLU A 53 -18.74 22.00 20.73
N LEU A 54 -18.42 22.46 19.51
CA LEU A 54 -17.87 21.58 18.50
C LEU A 54 -16.50 21.02 18.91
N ASN A 55 -15.64 21.84 19.53
CA ASN A 55 -14.35 21.41 20.07
C ASN A 55 -14.51 20.34 21.16
N GLU A 56 -15.44 20.56 22.11
CA GLU A 56 -15.77 19.62 23.18
C GLU A 56 -16.32 18.29 22.65
N ASN A 57 -17.15 18.33 21.61
CA ASN A 57 -17.68 17.12 20.98
C ASN A 57 -16.61 16.38 20.17
N LEU A 58 -15.77 17.10 19.41
CA LEU A 58 -14.70 16.49 18.61
C LEU A 58 -13.65 15.81 19.49
N ARG A 59 -13.26 16.41 20.64
CA ARG A 59 -12.30 15.76 21.56
C ARG A 59 -12.84 14.42 22.05
N LEU A 60 -14.13 14.34 22.41
CA LEU A 60 -14.77 13.11 22.89
C LEU A 60 -14.94 12.09 21.76
N PHE A 61 -15.35 12.56 20.57
CA PHE A 61 -15.54 11.71 19.39
C PHE A 61 -14.27 10.97 18.99
N TYR A 62 -13.12 11.65 18.94
CA TYR A 62 -11.88 11.04 18.48
C TYR A 62 -11.35 9.92 19.37
N VAL A 63 -11.64 9.97 20.68
CA VAL A 63 -11.25 8.90 21.63
C VAL A 63 -12.32 7.82 21.76
N SER A 64 -13.58 8.12 21.47
CA SER A 64 -14.70 7.18 21.63
C SER A 64 -14.93 6.30 20.40
N ILE A 65 -14.64 6.79 19.19
CA ILE A 65 -15.00 6.10 17.96
C ILE A 65 -14.34 4.72 17.84
N ARG A 66 -15.14 3.70 17.50
CA ARG A 66 -14.73 2.31 17.30
C ARG A 66 -15.26 1.76 15.98
N THR A 67 -14.78 0.58 15.60
CA THR A 67 -15.39 -0.22 14.53
C THR A 67 -16.78 -0.73 14.98
N LYS A 68 -17.57 -1.27 14.04
CA LYS A 68 -18.85 -1.92 14.37
C LYS A 68 -18.69 -3.10 15.33
N SER A 69 -17.51 -3.73 15.39
CA SER A 69 -17.20 -4.83 16.31
C SER A 69 -16.62 -4.34 17.65
N GLY A 70 -16.64 -3.03 17.92
CA GLY A 70 -16.13 -2.44 19.17
C GLY A 70 -14.59 -2.29 19.24
N THR A 71 -13.85 -2.66 18.19
CA THR A 71 -12.38 -2.57 18.18
C THR A 71 -11.88 -1.18 17.80
N ASN A 72 -10.61 -0.87 18.11
CA ASN A 72 -9.98 0.39 17.71
C ASN A 72 -9.92 0.53 16.18
N LEU A 73 -10.05 1.77 15.71
CA LEU A 73 -9.76 2.09 14.32
C LEU A 73 -8.25 2.04 14.05
N LYS A 74 -7.88 1.80 12.79
CA LYS A 74 -6.52 2.13 12.33
C LYS A 74 -6.31 3.64 12.35
N VAL A 75 -5.08 4.07 12.62
CA VAL A 75 -4.68 5.49 12.61
C VAL A 75 -5.02 6.16 11.27
N SER A 76 -4.85 5.46 10.15
CA SER A 76 -5.21 5.95 8.81
C SER A 76 -6.71 6.23 8.65
N SER A 77 -7.57 5.38 9.24
CA SER A 77 -9.02 5.57 9.23
C SER A 77 -9.42 6.78 10.07
N LEU A 78 -8.84 6.95 11.26
CA LEU A 78 -9.12 8.12 12.11
C LEU A 78 -8.70 9.43 11.44
N ASN A 79 -7.51 9.46 10.82
CA ASN A 79 -7.07 10.61 10.02
C ASN A 79 -8.02 10.91 8.85
N SER A 80 -8.52 9.88 8.16
CA SER A 80 -9.49 10.05 7.06
C SER A 80 -10.81 10.64 7.55
N ILE A 81 -11.26 10.25 8.76
CA ILE A 81 -12.46 10.78 9.38
C ILE A 81 -12.28 12.25 9.76
N LYS A 82 -11.16 12.58 10.41
CA LYS A 82 -10.81 13.98 10.73
C LYS A 82 -10.77 14.85 9.47
N TYR A 83 -10.15 14.35 8.40
CA TYR A 83 -10.12 15.05 7.11
C TYR A 83 -11.52 15.29 6.55
N GLY A 84 -12.37 14.25 6.53
CA GLY A 84 -13.74 14.37 6.04
C GLY A 84 -14.56 15.40 6.82
N LEU A 85 -14.43 15.42 8.15
CA LEU A 85 -15.09 16.42 9.01
C LEU A 85 -14.54 17.83 8.81
N SER A 86 -13.21 17.99 8.79
CA SER A 86 -12.56 19.28 8.52
C SER A 86 -13.06 19.89 7.23
N LYS A 87 -13.12 19.08 6.17
CA LYS A 87 -13.58 19.52 4.86
C LYS A 87 -15.05 19.93 4.87
N TYR A 88 -15.93 19.10 5.43
CA TYR A 88 -17.36 19.42 5.54
C TYR A 88 -17.60 20.73 6.30
N LEU A 89 -16.97 20.89 7.47
CA LEU A 89 -17.12 22.08 8.31
C LEU A 89 -16.59 23.34 7.63
N LYS A 90 -15.48 23.22 6.89
CA LYS A 90 -14.91 24.35 6.15
C LYS A 90 -15.80 24.77 4.98
N ASP A 91 -16.27 23.81 4.19
CA ASP A 91 -17.03 24.10 2.98
C ASP A 91 -18.45 24.59 3.30
N ASN A 92 -19.13 23.94 4.26
CA ASN A 92 -20.55 24.15 4.56
C ASN A 92 -20.80 25.07 5.76
N CYS A 93 -19.92 25.06 6.77
CA CYS A 93 -20.11 25.85 8.00
C CYS A 93 -19.14 27.03 8.11
N LYS A 94 -18.17 27.15 7.20
CA LYS A 94 -17.06 28.11 7.26
C LYS A 94 -16.25 28.02 8.57
N ILE A 95 -16.19 26.82 9.16
CA ILE A 95 -15.44 26.55 10.40
C ILE A 95 -14.16 25.79 10.05
N ASP A 96 -13.02 26.33 10.47
CA ASP A 96 -11.73 25.66 10.35
C ASP A 96 -11.31 25.00 11.68
N ILE A 97 -11.42 23.67 11.75
CA ILE A 97 -11.01 22.89 12.92
C ILE A 97 -9.49 22.82 13.11
N HIS A 98 -8.70 23.40 12.22
CA HIS A 98 -7.27 23.59 12.40
C HIS A 98 -6.93 24.89 13.14
N GLY A 99 -7.89 25.82 13.25
CA GLY A 99 -7.77 27.10 13.95
C GLY A 99 -7.41 26.98 15.43
N SER A 100 -7.03 28.10 16.04
CA SER A 100 -6.62 28.15 17.45
C SER A 100 -7.76 27.76 18.39
N GLU A 101 -9.03 28.01 18.03
CA GLU A 101 -10.20 27.69 18.85
C GLU A 101 -10.36 26.18 19.10
N PHE A 102 -9.76 25.33 18.26
CA PHE A 102 -9.85 23.87 18.35
C PHE A 102 -8.64 23.23 19.05
N HIS A 103 -7.97 23.96 19.94
CA HIS A 103 -6.75 23.48 20.61
C HIS A 103 -6.96 22.14 21.34
N GLU A 104 -8.00 22.02 22.16
CA GLU A 104 -8.24 20.81 22.97
C GLU A 104 -8.46 19.57 22.12
N SER A 105 -9.38 19.63 21.14
CA SER A 105 -9.63 18.50 20.24
C SER A 105 -8.40 18.13 19.43
N LYS A 106 -7.54 19.10 19.05
CA LYS A 106 -6.25 18.82 18.38
C LYS A 106 -5.28 18.07 19.29
N VAL A 107 -5.15 18.45 20.56
CA VAL A 107 -4.27 17.76 21.53
C VAL A 107 -4.79 16.35 21.79
N VAL A 108 -6.09 16.20 22.05
CA VAL A 108 -6.72 14.90 22.29
C VAL A 108 -6.62 14.00 21.07
N PHE A 109 -6.79 14.53 19.86
CA PHE A 109 -6.59 13.77 18.63
C PHE A 109 -5.17 13.22 18.52
N LYS A 110 -4.14 14.04 18.81
CA LYS A 110 -2.75 13.58 18.79
C LYS A 110 -2.51 12.47 19.83
N ALA A 111 -3.03 12.63 21.05
CA ALA A 111 -2.95 11.62 22.09
C ALA A 111 -3.62 10.31 21.68
N ALA A 112 -4.83 10.38 21.09
CA ALA A 112 -5.55 9.22 20.56
C ALA A 112 -4.74 8.48 19.48
N VAL A 113 -4.13 9.22 18.55
CA VAL A 113 -3.24 8.63 17.53
C VAL A 113 -2.03 7.95 18.15
N MET A 114 -1.40 8.53 19.17
CA MET A 114 -0.26 7.93 19.86
C MET A 114 -0.65 6.65 20.60
N ASP A 115 -1.77 6.65 21.32
CA ASP A 115 -2.30 5.47 22.01
C ASP A 115 -2.62 4.35 21.01
N MET A 116 -3.28 4.66 19.89
CA MET A 116 -3.54 3.70 18.82
C MET A 116 -2.25 3.11 18.25
N LYS A 117 -1.20 3.92 18.05
CA LYS A 117 0.11 3.43 17.61
C LYS A 117 0.73 2.48 18.63
N LYS A 118 0.74 2.83 19.92
CA LYS A 118 1.25 1.97 21.01
C LYS A 118 0.54 0.62 21.06
N LYS A 119 -0.78 0.61 20.78
CA LYS A 119 -1.60 -0.61 20.71
C LYS A 119 -1.48 -1.38 19.39
N GLY A 120 -0.58 -0.98 18.48
CA GLY A 120 -0.35 -1.67 17.20
C GLY A 120 -1.29 -1.30 16.06
N PHE A 121 -2.22 -0.35 16.24
CA PHE A 121 -3.16 0.11 15.19
C PHE A 121 -2.56 1.18 14.25
N GLY A 122 -1.26 1.47 14.41
CA GLY A 122 -0.52 2.41 13.57
C GLY A 122 0.07 1.80 12.30
N SER A 123 0.10 0.47 12.17
CA SER A 123 0.73 -0.22 11.05
C SER A 123 -0.09 -0.11 9.76
N VAL A 124 0.63 0.08 8.65
CA VAL A 124 0.07 0.05 7.29
C VAL A 124 0.36 -1.32 6.69
N ASP A 125 -0.69 -2.04 6.32
CA ASP A 125 -0.54 -3.33 5.65
C ASP A 125 -0.29 -3.08 4.17
N HIS A 126 0.99 -3.10 3.76
CA HIS A 126 1.34 -3.05 2.36
C HIS A 126 0.97 -4.36 1.67
N LYS A 127 0.49 -4.28 0.42
CA LYS A 127 0.20 -5.48 -0.36
C LYS A 127 1.53 -6.11 -0.78
N PRO A 128 1.74 -7.42 -0.52
CA PRO A 128 3.00 -8.06 -0.83
C PRO A 128 3.20 -8.11 -2.35
N ALA A 129 4.46 -8.05 -2.76
CA ALA A 129 4.88 -8.43 -4.11
C ALA A 129 4.55 -9.92 -4.37
N ILE A 130 4.22 -10.23 -5.61
CA ILE A 130 4.13 -11.58 -6.14
C ILE A 130 5.51 -12.22 -6.07
N SER A 131 5.61 -13.44 -5.52
CA SER A 131 6.89 -14.15 -5.39
C SER A 131 7.37 -14.66 -6.75
N THR A 132 8.67 -14.93 -6.86
CA THR A 132 9.27 -15.49 -8.07
C THR A 132 8.64 -16.82 -8.47
N GLU A 133 8.32 -17.68 -7.51
CA GLU A 133 7.67 -18.97 -7.77
C GLU A 133 6.27 -18.80 -8.35
N ASP A 134 5.49 -17.86 -7.83
CA ASP A 134 4.15 -17.58 -8.32
C ASP A 134 4.18 -16.82 -9.67
N LEU A 135 5.18 -15.97 -9.93
CA LEU A 135 5.42 -15.40 -11.26
C LEU A 135 5.74 -16.51 -12.27
N ASN A 136 6.62 -17.45 -11.92
CA ASN A 136 6.95 -18.58 -12.79
C ASN A 136 5.70 -19.42 -13.11
N LYS A 137 4.81 -19.66 -12.14
CA LYS A 137 3.52 -20.33 -12.40
C LYS A 137 2.64 -19.54 -13.37
N LEU A 138 2.56 -18.23 -13.23
CA LEU A 138 1.75 -17.39 -14.11
C LEU A 138 2.23 -17.44 -15.57
N PHE A 139 3.54 -17.42 -15.78
CA PHE A 139 4.16 -17.39 -17.11
C PHE A 139 4.50 -18.79 -17.67
N ASN A 140 4.27 -19.86 -16.92
CA ASN A 140 4.42 -21.23 -17.42
C ASN A 140 3.39 -21.50 -18.54
N SER A 141 3.85 -22.07 -19.65
CA SER A 141 3.03 -22.41 -20.82
C SER A 141 1.88 -23.39 -20.52
N GLU A 142 2.00 -24.20 -19.47
CA GLU A 142 0.95 -25.11 -19.03
C GLU A 142 -0.22 -24.40 -18.33
N THR A 143 -0.02 -23.14 -17.90
CA THR A 143 -1.02 -22.38 -17.18
C THR A 143 -2.02 -21.73 -18.15
N ILE A 144 -3.30 -22.10 -18.04
CA ILE A 144 -4.40 -21.55 -18.86
C ILE A 144 -4.57 -20.02 -18.72
N VAL A 145 -4.03 -19.45 -17.64
CA VAL A 145 -4.34 -18.09 -17.17
C VAL A 145 -3.70 -17.03 -18.05
N PHE A 146 -2.51 -17.28 -18.61
CA PHE A 146 -1.82 -16.42 -19.59
C PHE A 146 -1.72 -17.04 -20.98
N ASN A 147 -2.62 -17.98 -21.31
CA ASN A 147 -2.67 -18.60 -22.62
C ASN A 147 -3.07 -17.58 -23.71
N VAL A 148 -2.10 -17.16 -24.52
CA VAL A 148 -2.25 -16.17 -25.60
C VAL A 148 -3.13 -16.63 -26.76
N ASN A 149 -3.53 -17.91 -26.81
CA ASN A 149 -4.43 -18.46 -27.84
C ASN A 149 -5.89 -18.47 -27.39
N THR A 150 -6.19 -18.02 -26.17
CA THR A 150 -7.56 -17.88 -25.67
C THR A 150 -7.91 -16.41 -25.42
N PRO A 151 -9.18 -15.98 -25.58
CA PRO A 151 -9.61 -14.62 -25.30
C PRO A 151 -9.33 -14.19 -23.85
N CYS A 152 -9.65 -15.06 -22.88
CA CYS A 152 -9.44 -14.81 -21.46
C CYS A 152 -7.95 -14.78 -21.08
N GLY A 153 -7.15 -15.72 -21.61
CA GLY A 153 -5.73 -15.81 -21.31
C GLY A 153 -4.93 -14.66 -21.93
N LEU A 154 -5.20 -14.33 -23.19
CA LEU A 154 -4.60 -13.19 -23.88
C LEU A 154 -4.91 -11.87 -23.17
N GLN A 155 -6.18 -11.65 -22.78
CA GLN A 155 -6.56 -10.47 -22.02
C GLN A 155 -5.86 -10.40 -20.67
N SER A 156 -5.83 -11.51 -19.91
CA SER A 156 -5.22 -11.54 -18.58
C SER A 156 -3.71 -11.26 -18.66
N LYS A 157 -3.04 -11.82 -19.67
CA LYS A 157 -1.62 -11.59 -19.92
C LYS A 157 -1.33 -10.15 -20.30
N VAL A 158 -2.02 -9.61 -21.30
CA VAL A 158 -1.83 -8.22 -21.75
C VAL A 158 -2.15 -7.22 -20.65
N TRP A 159 -3.20 -7.49 -19.86
CA TRP A 159 -3.51 -6.69 -18.69
C TRP A 159 -2.39 -6.74 -17.66
N PHE A 160 -1.88 -7.92 -17.31
CA PHE A 160 -0.78 -8.06 -16.37
C PHE A 160 0.48 -7.34 -16.87
N ASP A 161 0.88 -7.57 -18.12
CA ASP A 161 2.07 -6.98 -18.74
C ASP A 161 1.99 -5.44 -18.70
N LEU A 162 0.86 -4.84 -19.13
CA LEU A 162 0.67 -3.39 -19.05
C LEU A 162 0.70 -2.88 -17.61
N MET A 163 0.15 -3.62 -16.64
CA MET A 163 0.21 -3.21 -15.23
C MET A 163 1.63 -3.31 -14.66
N PHE A 164 2.39 -4.33 -15.06
CA PHE A 164 3.72 -4.63 -14.57
C PHE A 164 4.76 -3.68 -15.18
N TYR A 165 4.92 -3.67 -16.50
CA TYR A 165 5.95 -2.90 -17.19
C TYR A 165 5.76 -1.39 -17.09
N LEU A 166 4.51 -0.91 -17.13
CA LEU A 166 4.19 0.52 -17.00
C LEU A 166 3.90 0.93 -15.55
N CYS A 167 4.14 0.03 -14.58
CA CYS A 167 3.93 0.25 -13.15
C CYS A 167 2.56 0.85 -12.80
N ARG A 168 1.49 0.54 -13.55
CA ARG A 168 0.22 1.28 -13.49
C ARG A 168 -0.49 1.18 -12.14
N ARG A 169 -1.30 2.19 -11.80
CA ARG A 169 -2.16 2.15 -10.60
C ARG A 169 -3.34 1.21 -10.82
N GLY A 170 -3.51 0.26 -9.90
CA GLY A 170 -4.37 -0.92 -10.12
C GLY A 170 -5.88 -0.73 -10.10
N ARG A 171 -6.44 0.50 -10.09
CA ARG A 171 -7.91 0.67 -10.00
C ARG A 171 -8.44 1.90 -10.73
N GLU A 172 -7.72 3.01 -10.62
CA GLU A 172 -8.15 4.27 -11.20
C GLU A 172 -7.89 4.24 -12.71
N ASN A 173 -8.82 4.80 -13.47
CA ASN A 173 -8.76 4.95 -14.93
C ASN A 173 -8.75 3.69 -15.81
N LEU A 174 -8.53 2.47 -15.27
CA LEU A 174 -8.59 1.22 -16.07
C LEU A 174 -9.85 1.12 -16.95
N ARG A 175 -11.02 1.48 -16.42
CA ARG A 175 -12.29 1.43 -17.17
C ARG A 175 -12.39 2.48 -18.28
N LYS A 176 -11.66 3.59 -18.16
CA LYS A 176 -11.66 4.70 -19.12
C LYS A 176 -10.67 4.49 -20.27
N MET A 177 -9.80 3.48 -20.17
CA MET A 177 -8.84 3.17 -21.23
C MET A 177 -9.54 2.85 -22.54
N THR A 178 -9.00 3.44 -23.59
CA THR A 178 -9.37 3.29 -24.99
C THR A 178 -8.26 2.57 -25.75
N LYS A 179 -8.52 2.18 -27.00
CA LYS A 179 -7.50 1.60 -27.87
C LYS A 179 -6.31 2.53 -28.11
N GLU A 180 -6.54 3.83 -27.98
CA GLU A 180 -5.54 4.89 -28.17
C GLU A 180 -4.76 5.23 -26.90
N THR A 181 -5.13 4.67 -25.73
CA THR A 181 -4.43 4.96 -24.47
C THR A 181 -2.95 4.55 -24.51
N PHE A 182 -2.61 3.52 -25.29
CA PHE A 182 -1.25 3.04 -25.45
C PHE A 182 -0.82 3.11 -26.92
N GLY A 183 0.39 3.61 -27.14
CA GLY A 183 1.04 3.66 -28.45
C GLY A 183 2.10 2.56 -28.59
N ILE A 184 2.49 2.29 -29.83
CA ILE A 184 3.62 1.42 -30.18
C ILE A 184 4.61 2.24 -31.00
N GLU A 185 5.85 2.28 -30.54
CA GLU A 185 6.96 2.97 -31.22
C GLU A 185 8.19 2.06 -31.31
N THR A 186 9.18 2.49 -32.07
CA THR A 186 10.48 1.83 -32.20
C THR A 186 11.56 2.79 -31.77
N ASP A 187 12.49 2.34 -30.93
CA ASP A 187 13.60 3.17 -30.50
C ASP A 187 14.70 3.29 -31.58
N ALA A 188 15.74 4.06 -31.29
CA ALA A 188 16.85 4.30 -32.21
C ALA A 188 17.63 3.02 -32.59
N ILE A 189 17.52 1.94 -31.81
CA ILE A 189 18.19 0.66 -32.08
C ILE A 189 17.26 -0.36 -32.75
N GLY A 190 16.06 0.06 -33.18
CA GLY A 190 15.13 -0.81 -33.88
C GLY A 190 14.28 -1.71 -32.97
N ARG A 191 14.28 -1.50 -31.64
CA ARG A 191 13.48 -2.30 -30.72
C ARG A 191 12.13 -1.65 -30.47
N GLU A 192 11.06 -2.40 -30.76
CA GLU A 192 9.69 -1.95 -30.52
C GLU A 192 9.36 -1.89 -29.03
N TYR A 193 8.53 -0.93 -28.63
CA TYR A 193 8.00 -0.82 -27.29
C TYR A 193 6.57 -0.26 -27.26
N VAL A 194 5.83 -0.61 -26.22
CA VAL A 194 4.54 -0.01 -25.88
C VAL A 194 4.74 1.04 -24.80
N PHE A 195 4.08 2.20 -24.94
CA PHE A 195 4.11 3.31 -23.98
C PHE A 195 2.70 3.89 -23.79
N GLN A 196 2.51 4.68 -22.73
CA GLN A 196 1.25 5.39 -22.51
C GLN A 196 1.21 6.66 -23.38
N ALA A 197 0.29 6.71 -24.33
CA ALA A 197 0.17 7.81 -25.29
C ALA A 197 -0.75 8.93 -24.82
N ILE A 198 -1.78 8.61 -24.01
CA ILE A 198 -2.74 9.57 -23.48
C ILE A 198 -2.47 9.79 -21.99
N ASP A 199 -2.34 11.05 -21.60
CA ASP A 199 -2.22 11.42 -20.19
C ASP A 199 -3.52 11.14 -19.44
N GLU A 200 -3.41 10.58 -18.26
CA GLU A 200 -4.54 10.29 -17.39
C GLU A 200 -4.52 11.23 -16.19
N ALA A 201 -5.63 11.95 -15.98
CA ALA A 201 -5.84 12.66 -14.73
C ALA A 201 -5.84 11.65 -13.57
N ASP A 202 -4.76 11.65 -12.81
CA ASP A 202 -4.51 10.77 -11.67
C ASP A 202 -4.58 11.56 -10.36
N LYS A 203 -4.98 10.90 -9.26
CA LYS A 203 -5.16 11.53 -7.93
C LYS A 203 -3.98 12.36 -7.41
N ASN A 204 -2.76 12.10 -7.91
CA ASN A 204 -1.54 12.76 -7.47
C ASN A 204 -1.03 13.82 -8.46
N HIS A 205 -1.66 13.92 -9.64
CA HIS A 205 -1.33 14.87 -10.70
C HIS A 205 -2.46 15.90 -10.85
N GLY A 206 -2.78 16.58 -9.76
CA GLY A 206 -3.59 17.81 -9.81
C GLY A 206 -2.86 18.93 -10.56
N SER A 207 -3.57 20.02 -10.83
CA SER A 207 -3.27 21.22 -11.64
C SER A 207 -1.86 21.87 -11.58
N ASN A 208 -0.96 21.36 -10.73
CA ASN A 208 0.42 21.83 -10.57
C ASN A 208 1.48 20.83 -11.04
N ALA A 209 1.09 19.72 -11.70
CA ALA A 209 2.07 18.81 -12.32
C ALA A 209 2.60 19.45 -13.62
N ALA A 210 3.92 19.51 -13.78
CA ALA A 210 4.49 19.92 -15.06
C ALA A 210 4.05 18.92 -16.16
N PRO A 211 3.79 19.36 -17.40
CA PRO A 211 3.33 18.48 -18.48
C PRO A 211 4.25 17.28 -18.76
N ASN A 212 5.52 17.38 -18.38
CA ASN A 212 6.51 16.30 -18.51
C ASN A 212 6.62 15.40 -17.26
N GLU A 213 5.75 15.53 -16.25
CA GLU A 213 5.75 14.71 -15.02
C GLU A 213 4.61 13.70 -14.94
N THR A 214 3.60 13.81 -15.80
CA THR A 214 2.36 13.06 -15.69
C THR A 214 2.37 11.71 -16.39
N ILE A 215 3.03 11.62 -17.54
CA ILE A 215 3.18 10.37 -18.28
C ILE A 215 4.41 9.65 -17.71
N GLY A 216 4.19 8.58 -16.94
CA GLY A 216 5.29 7.75 -16.46
C GLY A 216 6.15 7.30 -17.63
N GLU A 217 7.46 7.45 -17.54
CA GLU A 217 8.42 7.08 -18.60
C GLU A 217 8.59 5.56 -18.75
N GLY A 218 7.66 4.78 -18.17
CA GLY A 218 7.63 3.33 -18.31
C GLY A 218 7.45 2.92 -19.77
N ARG A 219 8.24 1.94 -20.20
CA ARG A 219 8.15 1.33 -21.53
C ARG A 219 8.10 -0.17 -21.40
N MET A 220 7.25 -0.79 -22.20
CA MET A 220 7.16 -2.24 -22.32
C MET A 220 7.81 -2.67 -23.64
N TYR A 221 9.10 -3.00 -23.58
CA TYR A 221 9.87 -3.39 -24.76
C TYR A 221 9.52 -4.79 -25.27
N ALA A 222 9.66 -4.98 -26.58
CA ALA A 222 9.59 -6.28 -27.20
C ALA A 222 10.71 -7.19 -26.68
N GLN A 223 10.35 -8.44 -26.40
CA GLN A 223 11.28 -9.49 -26.00
C GLN A 223 11.15 -10.65 -27.00
N PRO A 224 11.84 -10.56 -28.16
CA PRO A 224 11.71 -11.54 -29.23
C PRO A 224 12.02 -12.98 -28.79
N GLN A 225 12.92 -13.14 -27.81
CA GLN A 225 13.28 -14.44 -27.23
C GLN A 225 12.11 -15.18 -26.57
N LEU A 226 11.02 -14.47 -26.23
CA LEU A 226 9.82 -15.07 -25.66
C LEU A 226 8.79 -15.52 -26.73
N GLY A 227 9.06 -15.30 -28.02
CA GLY A 227 8.18 -15.72 -29.11
C GLY A 227 6.76 -15.16 -28.99
N SER A 228 5.77 -16.06 -28.87
CA SER A 228 4.35 -15.70 -28.70
C SER A 228 4.03 -15.04 -27.35
N MET A 229 4.88 -15.25 -26.33
CA MET A 229 4.78 -14.65 -25.01
C MET A 229 5.45 -13.26 -24.92
N CYS A 230 6.07 -12.78 -26.00
CA CYS A 230 6.58 -11.41 -26.08
C CYS A 230 5.45 -10.41 -25.72
N PRO A 231 5.69 -9.47 -24.80
CA PRO A 231 4.64 -8.57 -24.30
C PRO A 231 4.09 -7.64 -25.40
N VAL A 232 4.95 -7.12 -26.29
CA VAL A 232 4.52 -6.29 -27.43
C VAL A 232 3.72 -7.11 -28.44
N ASN A 233 4.14 -8.34 -28.75
CA ASN A 233 3.40 -9.23 -29.66
C ASN A 233 2.04 -9.62 -29.09
N SER A 234 1.99 -9.92 -27.78
CA SER A 234 0.75 -10.21 -27.06
C SER A 234 -0.21 -9.01 -27.13
N PHE A 235 0.30 -7.79 -26.93
CA PHE A 235 -0.48 -6.56 -27.01
C PHE A 235 -1.02 -6.31 -28.43
N LYS A 236 -0.18 -6.45 -29.47
CA LYS A 236 -0.61 -6.35 -30.88
C LYS A 236 -1.70 -7.37 -31.22
N LYS A 237 -1.52 -8.63 -30.81
CA LYS A 237 -2.52 -9.70 -30.99
C LYS A 237 -3.84 -9.36 -30.27
N TYR A 238 -3.77 -8.80 -29.07
CA TYR A 238 -4.95 -8.36 -28.34
C TYR A 238 -5.71 -7.28 -29.11
N LEU A 239 -5.04 -6.22 -29.54
CA LEU A 239 -5.65 -5.13 -30.31
C LEU A 239 -6.29 -5.63 -31.60
N SER A 240 -5.65 -6.55 -32.33
CA SER A 240 -6.19 -7.08 -33.59
C SER A 240 -7.46 -7.91 -33.40
N LYS A 241 -7.67 -8.50 -32.22
CA LYS A 241 -8.83 -9.35 -31.91
C LYS A 241 -9.97 -8.60 -31.20
N LEU A 242 -9.77 -7.34 -30.80
CA LEU A 242 -10.79 -6.50 -30.17
C LEU A 242 -11.95 -6.20 -31.12
N HIS A 243 -13.14 -5.98 -30.57
CA HIS A 243 -14.29 -5.56 -31.37
C HIS A 243 -14.06 -4.15 -31.94
N LYS A 244 -14.14 -4.00 -33.27
CA LYS A 244 -13.81 -2.75 -33.98
C LYS A 244 -14.68 -1.55 -33.55
N LYS A 245 -16.00 -1.75 -33.43
CA LYS A 245 -16.99 -0.69 -33.10
C LYS A 245 -17.03 -0.22 -31.64
N LEU A 246 -16.14 -0.71 -30.78
CA LEU A 246 -16.06 -0.30 -29.37
C LEU A 246 -14.65 0.23 -29.12
N ASP A 247 -14.57 1.45 -28.60
CA ASP A 247 -13.30 2.13 -28.36
C ASP A 247 -12.62 1.68 -27.06
N ALA A 248 -13.40 1.20 -26.08
CA ALA A 248 -12.85 0.70 -24.82
C ALA A 248 -11.80 -0.40 -25.05
N LEU A 249 -10.65 -0.28 -24.36
CA LEU A 249 -9.55 -1.24 -24.44
C LEU A 249 -9.96 -2.60 -23.84
N TRP A 250 -10.51 -2.58 -22.62
CA TRP A 250 -10.87 -3.78 -21.89
C TRP A 250 -12.30 -4.22 -22.20
N GLN A 251 -12.42 -5.21 -23.08
CA GLN A 251 -13.70 -5.75 -23.56
C GLN A 251 -13.99 -7.13 -22.98
N ARG A 252 -15.25 -7.52 -22.87
CA ARG A 252 -15.64 -8.84 -22.36
C ARG A 252 -15.20 -9.93 -23.35
N PRO A 253 -14.46 -10.97 -22.92
CA PRO A 253 -14.13 -12.11 -23.77
C PRO A 253 -15.39 -12.85 -24.26
N LEU A 254 -15.36 -13.41 -25.46
CA LEU A 254 -16.39 -14.33 -25.94
C LEU A 254 -16.26 -15.69 -25.25
N GLU A 255 -17.39 -16.30 -24.88
CA GLU A 255 -17.43 -17.64 -24.26
C GLU A 255 -17.18 -18.75 -25.30
N ALA A 256 -17.82 -18.65 -26.45
CA ALA A 256 -17.55 -19.48 -27.62
C ALA A 256 -16.74 -18.68 -28.65
N PHE A 257 -15.51 -19.08 -28.91
CA PHE A 257 -14.63 -18.45 -29.89
C PHE A 257 -13.98 -19.52 -30.78
N SER A 258 -13.58 -19.12 -31.99
CA SER A 258 -12.66 -19.89 -32.83
C SER A 258 -11.35 -19.12 -32.97
N GLU A 259 -10.23 -19.82 -33.05
CA GLU A 259 -8.91 -19.20 -33.11
C GLU A 259 -8.72 -18.37 -34.38
N GLU A 260 -9.33 -18.82 -35.48
CA GLU A 260 -9.33 -18.20 -36.80
C GLU A 260 -10.20 -16.94 -36.86
N SER A 261 -11.18 -16.81 -35.94
CA SER A 261 -12.06 -15.65 -35.90
C SER A 261 -11.26 -14.34 -35.78
N THR A 262 -11.66 -13.34 -36.56
CA THR A 262 -11.06 -12.01 -36.51
C THR A 262 -11.38 -11.25 -35.23
N THR A 263 -12.43 -11.65 -34.50
CA THR A 263 -12.90 -10.97 -33.27
C THR A 263 -13.10 -11.97 -32.14
N TRP A 264 -12.44 -11.74 -31.01
CA TRP A 264 -12.49 -12.60 -29.82
C TRP A 264 -13.23 -11.97 -28.63
N PHE A 265 -13.64 -10.71 -28.77
CA PHE A 265 -14.25 -9.95 -27.68
C PHE A 265 -15.62 -9.40 -28.09
N CYS A 266 -16.53 -9.36 -27.12
CA CYS A 266 -17.85 -8.78 -27.29
C CYS A 266 -17.76 -7.26 -27.45
N ARG A 267 -18.78 -6.65 -28.08
CA ARG A 267 -19.01 -5.20 -28.05
C ARG A 267 -19.51 -4.71 -26.68
N SER A 268 -18.86 -5.15 -25.60
CA SER A 268 -19.20 -4.78 -24.23
C SER A 268 -17.93 -4.58 -23.42
N PRO A 269 -17.76 -3.42 -22.75
CA PRO A 269 -16.59 -3.18 -21.91
C PRO A 269 -16.68 -3.96 -20.59
N LEU A 270 -15.53 -4.28 -20.00
CA LEU A 270 -15.46 -4.88 -18.67
C LEU A 270 -15.95 -3.90 -17.59
N GLY A 271 -16.51 -4.44 -16.51
CA GLY A 271 -16.95 -3.64 -15.37
C GLY A 271 -15.77 -3.12 -14.53
N LYS A 272 -15.92 -1.95 -13.93
CA LYS A 272 -14.90 -1.36 -13.03
C LYS A 272 -14.51 -2.28 -11.87
N ASN A 273 -15.46 -3.06 -11.35
CA ASN A 273 -15.22 -3.99 -10.24
C ASN A 273 -14.45 -5.22 -10.72
N THR A 274 -14.78 -5.76 -11.89
CA THR A 274 -14.07 -6.88 -12.52
C THR A 274 -12.60 -6.50 -12.77
N LEU A 275 -12.35 -5.32 -13.33
CA LEU A 275 -10.99 -4.82 -13.53
C LEU A 275 -10.26 -4.62 -12.20
N ALA A 276 -10.94 -4.11 -11.17
CA ALA A 276 -10.34 -3.89 -9.85
C ALA A 276 -10.00 -5.19 -9.08
N SER A 277 -10.63 -6.32 -9.43
CA SER A 277 -10.39 -7.63 -8.81
C SER A 277 -9.64 -8.61 -9.72
N LEU A 278 -9.15 -8.15 -10.88
CA LEU A 278 -8.64 -9.05 -11.91
C LEU A 278 -7.43 -9.87 -11.44
N MET A 279 -6.46 -9.27 -10.74
CA MET A 279 -5.34 -10.03 -10.17
C MET A 279 -5.82 -11.05 -9.12
N SER A 280 -6.87 -10.74 -8.36
CA SER A 280 -7.41 -11.66 -7.37
C SER A 280 -8.07 -12.87 -8.02
N GLU A 281 -8.75 -12.68 -9.14
CA GLU A 281 -9.31 -13.78 -9.94
C GLU A 281 -8.22 -14.61 -10.63
N ILE A 282 -7.19 -13.95 -11.18
CA ILE A 282 -6.00 -14.61 -11.74
C ILE A 282 -5.33 -15.49 -10.67
N SER A 283 -5.16 -14.94 -9.45
CA SER A 283 -4.51 -15.66 -8.34
C SER A 283 -5.26 -16.94 -7.96
N LYS A 284 -6.60 -16.87 -7.90
CA LYS A 284 -7.45 -18.04 -7.62
C LYS A 284 -7.37 -19.08 -8.73
N LYS A 285 -7.48 -18.65 -9.99
CA LYS A 285 -7.43 -19.55 -11.17
C LYS A 285 -6.08 -20.25 -11.29
N ALA A 286 -4.99 -19.54 -11.04
CA ALA A 286 -3.63 -20.06 -11.10
C ALA A 286 -3.22 -20.86 -9.84
N LYS A 287 -4.07 -20.93 -8.81
CA LYS A 287 -3.77 -21.56 -7.51
C LYS A 287 -2.42 -21.08 -6.93
N LEU A 288 -2.21 -19.76 -6.94
CA LEU A 288 -1.00 -19.16 -6.37
C LEU A 288 -0.93 -19.37 -4.86
N SER A 289 0.24 -19.14 -4.26
CA SER A 289 0.46 -19.30 -2.81
C SER A 289 -0.48 -18.43 -1.96
N ARG A 290 -0.98 -17.33 -2.51
CA ARG A 290 -1.95 -16.43 -1.90
C ARG A 290 -2.77 -15.67 -2.94
N ILE A 291 -3.84 -15.03 -2.48
CA ILE A 291 -4.64 -14.14 -3.32
C ILE A 291 -3.99 -12.77 -3.39
N TYR A 292 -3.41 -12.43 -4.54
CA TYR A 292 -2.84 -11.12 -4.81
C TYR A 292 -3.89 -10.11 -5.26
N THR A 293 -3.54 -8.83 -5.19
CA THR A 293 -4.39 -7.72 -5.66
C THR A 293 -3.69 -6.96 -6.77
N ASN A 294 -4.39 -6.11 -7.50
CA ASN A 294 -3.75 -5.33 -8.58
C ASN A 294 -2.56 -4.48 -8.07
N HIS A 295 -2.59 -4.05 -6.80
CA HIS A 295 -1.48 -3.31 -6.19
C HIS A 295 -0.23 -4.18 -5.97
N SER A 296 -0.39 -5.51 -5.86
CA SER A 296 0.73 -6.45 -5.77
C SER A 296 1.58 -6.46 -7.03
N ILE A 297 0.98 -6.26 -8.22
CA ILE A 297 1.73 -6.20 -9.49
C ILE A 297 2.68 -5.01 -9.49
N ARG A 298 2.17 -3.83 -9.09
CA ARG A 298 2.99 -2.61 -8.96
C ARG A 298 4.07 -2.78 -7.90
N ALA A 299 3.76 -3.41 -6.76
CA ALA A 299 4.75 -3.72 -5.74
C ALA A 299 5.85 -4.63 -6.31
N THR A 300 5.51 -5.68 -7.05
CA THR A 300 6.49 -6.56 -7.71
C THR A 300 7.37 -5.80 -8.69
N ALA A 301 6.81 -4.95 -9.55
CA ALA A 301 7.60 -4.20 -10.52
C ALA A 301 8.63 -3.27 -9.83
N ILE A 302 8.21 -2.59 -8.76
CA ILE A 302 9.11 -1.70 -7.98
C ILE A 302 10.19 -2.49 -7.27
N THR A 303 9.82 -3.60 -6.61
CA THR A 303 10.79 -4.48 -5.94
C THR A 303 11.79 -5.06 -6.93
N ALA A 304 11.34 -5.50 -8.11
CA ALA A 304 12.23 -6.04 -9.13
C ALA A 304 13.25 -5.01 -9.63
N MET A 305 12.83 -3.76 -9.83
CA MET A 305 13.76 -2.68 -10.21
C MET A 305 14.77 -2.34 -9.10
N ASP A 306 14.33 -2.29 -7.84
CA ASP A 306 15.19 -2.03 -6.68
C ASP A 306 16.21 -3.15 -6.43
N GLU A 307 15.78 -4.41 -6.59
CA GLU A 307 16.63 -5.58 -6.48
C GLU A 307 17.66 -5.65 -7.62
N ALA A 308 17.30 -5.19 -8.82
CA ALA A 308 18.22 -5.03 -9.94
C ALA A 308 19.20 -3.85 -9.77
N GLY A 309 19.08 -3.05 -8.70
CA GLY A 309 19.97 -1.93 -8.41
C GLY A 309 19.67 -0.65 -9.20
N ILE A 310 18.47 -0.52 -9.77
CA ILE A 310 18.03 0.71 -10.43
C ILE A 310 17.84 1.79 -9.36
N GLU A 311 18.43 2.96 -9.57
CA GLU A 311 18.33 4.06 -8.60
C GLU A 311 16.89 4.51 -8.36
N ALA A 312 16.59 4.88 -7.11
CA ALA A 312 15.25 5.24 -6.69
C ALA A 312 14.63 6.37 -7.54
N ARG A 313 15.42 7.35 -8.00
CA ARG A 313 14.94 8.44 -8.88
C ARG A 313 14.35 7.94 -10.20
N HIS A 314 14.93 6.89 -10.78
CA HIS A 314 14.45 6.31 -12.04
C HIS A 314 13.19 5.47 -11.79
N ILE A 315 13.15 4.71 -10.69
CA ILE A 315 11.96 3.98 -10.24
C ILE A 315 10.80 4.96 -9.99
N MET A 316 11.06 6.11 -9.35
CA MET A 316 10.07 7.17 -9.12
C MET A 316 9.47 7.67 -10.43
N ARG A 317 10.32 7.95 -11.42
CA ARG A 317 9.93 8.43 -12.74
C ARG A 317 9.07 7.41 -13.50
N ALA A 318 9.49 6.15 -13.53
CA ALA A 318 8.76 5.07 -14.19
C ALA A 318 7.43 4.75 -13.49
N SER A 319 7.39 4.83 -12.16
CA SER A 319 6.19 4.50 -11.38
C SER A 319 5.28 5.69 -11.09
N GLY A 320 5.69 6.94 -11.35
CA GLY A 320 4.93 8.15 -11.02
C GLY A 320 4.79 8.38 -9.51
N HIS A 321 5.81 8.03 -8.72
CA HIS A 321 5.91 8.41 -7.31
C HIS A 321 6.66 9.73 -7.16
N LYS A 322 6.15 10.65 -6.33
CA LYS A 322 6.78 11.96 -6.09
C LYS A 322 7.85 11.94 -5.01
N ASN A 323 7.74 10.99 -4.07
CA ASN A 323 8.58 10.95 -2.87
C ASN A 323 9.26 9.58 -2.75
N GLU A 324 10.56 9.57 -2.51
CA GLU A 324 11.34 8.34 -2.29
C GLU A 324 10.81 7.53 -1.09
N SER A 325 10.32 8.21 -0.05
CA SER A 325 9.70 7.57 1.12
C SER A 325 8.51 6.68 0.76
N SER A 326 7.81 6.96 -0.34
CA SER A 326 6.71 6.12 -0.84
C SER A 326 7.18 4.86 -1.55
N ILE A 327 8.45 4.80 -1.96
CA ILE A 327 9.09 3.61 -2.55
C ILE A 327 9.74 2.75 -1.48
N ARG A 328 10.32 3.36 -0.43
CA ARG A 328 10.90 2.64 0.71
C ARG A 328 9.95 1.63 1.34
N SER A 329 8.64 1.86 1.29
CA SER A 329 7.67 0.87 1.79
C SER A 329 7.64 -0.44 0.99
N TYR A 330 8.01 -0.42 -0.29
CA TYR A 330 8.15 -1.64 -1.10
C TYR A 330 9.53 -2.29 -0.93
N ALA A 331 10.57 -1.49 -0.69
CA ALA A 331 11.93 -1.93 -0.37
C ALA A 331 12.16 -2.19 1.14
N CYS A 332 11.08 -2.27 1.93
CA CYS A 332 11.13 -2.32 3.41
C CYS A 332 11.85 -3.57 3.95
N ARG A 333 12.05 -4.57 3.10
CA ARG A 333 12.84 -5.76 3.43
C ARG A 333 13.96 -5.88 2.42
N LEU A 334 15.19 -5.71 2.91
CA LEU A 334 16.38 -6.10 2.16
C LEU A 334 16.26 -7.59 1.77
N ASN A 335 16.65 -7.91 0.55
CA ASN A 335 16.76 -9.31 0.16
C ASN A 335 17.86 -10.00 0.99
N GLU A 336 17.73 -11.31 1.18
CA GLU A 336 18.69 -12.08 1.96
C GLU A 336 20.15 -11.92 1.47
N PRO A 337 20.44 -11.85 0.15
CA PRO A 337 21.79 -11.54 -0.34
C PRO A 337 22.34 -10.20 0.14
N LYS A 338 21.57 -9.10 0.07
CA LYS A 338 21.99 -7.77 0.55
C LYS A 338 22.18 -7.77 2.06
N LYS A 339 21.32 -8.47 2.81
CA LYS A 339 21.51 -8.64 4.27
C LYS A 339 22.82 -9.35 4.59
N ARG A 340 23.12 -10.45 3.87
CA ARG A 340 24.40 -11.15 3.99
C ARG A 340 25.56 -10.24 3.65
N GLN A 341 25.51 -9.56 2.52
CA GLN A 341 26.53 -8.59 2.12
C GLN A 341 26.78 -7.51 3.19
N MET A 342 25.71 -6.94 3.76
CA MET A 342 25.85 -5.97 4.85
C MET A 342 26.51 -6.59 6.09
N SER A 343 26.10 -7.80 6.46
CA SER A 343 26.73 -8.54 7.55
C SER A 343 28.21 -8.84 7.27
N ASP A 344 28.55 -9.28 6.06
CA ASP A 344 29.91 -9.62 5.64
C ASP A 344 30.81 -8.38 5.62
N CYS A 345 30.29 -7.23 5.20
CA CYS A 345 30.99 -5.95 5.30
C CYS A 345 31.28 -5.56 6.76
N LEU A 346 30.32 -5.71 7.66
CA LEU A 346 30.51 -5.44 9.09
C LEU A 346 31.53 -6.41 9.71
N SER A 347 31.44 -7.71 9.39
CA SER A 347 32.42 -8.72 9.82
C SER A 347 33.83 -8.41 9.32
N SER A 348 33.96 -7.95 8.08
CA SER A 348 35.24 -7.56 7.49
C SER A 348 35.85 -6.33 8.19
N ALA A 349 35.02 -5.36 8.57
CA ALA A 349 35.47 -4.16 9.29
C ALA A 349 35.91 -4.45 10.74
N LEU A 350 35.36 -5.50 11.36
CA LEU A 350 35.74 -5.96 12.70
C LEU A 350 37.03 -6.81 12.71
N GLY A 351 37.69 -6.99 11.57
CA GLY A 351 38.97 -7.70 11.47
C GLY A 351 38.89 -9.22 11.62
N THR A 352 37.69 -9.83 11.60
CA THR A 352 37.51 -11.28 11.81
C THR A 352 37.51 -12.11 10.52
N VAL A 353 38.08 -11.58 9.44
CA VAL A 353 38.42 -12.37 8.26
C VAL A 353 39.90 -12.22 7.99
N ASN A 354 40.71 -13.10 8.59
CA ASN A 354 41.98 -13.49 7.99
C ASN A 354 41.65 -14.03 6.61
N LYS A 355 41.86 -13.21 5.58
CA LYS A 355 41.95 -13.71 4.21
C LYS A 355 43.15 -14.65 4.18
N ASN A 356 42.91 -15.95 4.18
CA ASN A 356 43.91 -16.88 3.65
C ASN A 356 43.93 -16.68 2.13
N PRO A 357 45.05 -16.25 1.53
CA PRO A 357 45.20 -16.25 0.08
C PRO A 357 45.73 -17.62 -0.35
N THR A 358 44.97 -18.33 -1.18
CA THR A 358 45.49 -19.39 -2.05
C THR A 358 44.97 -19.03 -3.45
N GLU A 359 45.73 -18.85 -4.53
CA GLU A 359 47.15 -18.72 -4.83
C GLU A 359 47.19 -18.15 -6.26
N SER A 360 48.02 -17.14 -6.54
CA SER A 360 48.93 -17.11 -7.70
C SER A 360 49.71 -15.79 -7.82
N HIS A 361 51.01 -15.92 -7.56
CA HIS A 361 52.16 -15.24 -8.19
C HIS A 361 52.58 -13.78 -7.85
N ILE A 362 53.65 -13.73 -7.03
CA ILE A 362 54.99 -13.13 -7.24
C ILE A 362 55.21 -11.60 -7.09
N ASP A 363 56.12 -11.31 -6.14
CA ASP A 363 57.05 -10.17 -5.91
C ASP A 363 56.42 -8.77 -5.67
N GLN A 364 56.78 -7.99 -4.64
CA GLN A 364 58.10 -7.70 -4.07
C GLN A 364 57.93 -6.88 -2.76
N GLU A 365 58.91 -6.97 -1.85
CA GLU A 365 58.99 -6.28 -0.56
C GLU A 365 58.92 -4.74 -0.66
N ASN A 366 58.31 -4.09 0.34
CA ASN A 366 59.01 -3.05 1.12
C ASN A 366 58.28 -2.69 2.43
N SER A 367 59.07 -2.78 3.49
CA SER A 367 58.86 -2.48 4.91
C SER A 367 58.26 -1.11 5.21
N ILE A 368 57.45 -0.97 6.28
CA ILE A 368 57.59 0.05 7.36
C ILE A 368 56.93 -0.44 8.67
N SER A 369 57.78 -0.53 9.71
CA SER A 369 57.62 -0.51 11.19
C SER A 369 56.37 -1.09 11.89
N SER A 370 56.60 -2.16 12.65
CA SER A 370 55.78 -2.63 13.77
C SER A 370 55.76 -1.64 14.93
N LEU A 371 54.57 -1.19 15.33
CA LEU A 371 54.35 -0.54 16.63
C LEU A 371 54.55 -1.57 17.75
N THR A 372 55.25 -1.19 18.80
CA THR A 372 55.57 -2.08 19.93
C THR A 372 54.41 -2.12 20.93
N GLN A 373 54.34 -3.18 21.74
CA GLN A 373 53.27 -3.39 22.74
C GLN A 373 53.10 -2.20 23.71
N GLU A 374 54.15 -1.40 23.93
CA GLU A 374 54.10 -0.18 24.75
C GLU A 374 53.22 0.93 24.13
N ASP A 375 53.05 0.98 22.81
CA ASP A 375 52.20 1.96 22.12
C ASP A 375 50.70 1.65 22.30
N LEU A 376 50.34 0.38 22.53
CA LEU A 376 48.96 -0.06 22.76
C LEU A 376 48.51 0.17 24.21
N ASP A 377 49.43 0.07 25.17
CA ASP A 377 49.12 0.27 26.59
C ASP A 377 48.90 1.75 26.94
N ALA A 378 49.41 2.68 26.11
CA ALA A 378 49.15 4.11 26.26
C ALA A 378 47.72 4.52 25.84
N ILE A 379 47.06 3.77 24.95
CA ILE A 379 45.69 4.07 24.48
C ILE A 379 44.63 3.62 25.50
N PHE A 380 44.93 2.60 26.31
CA PHE A 380 43.97 2.04 27.27
C PHE A 380 43.95 2.73 28.65
N ASN A 381 44.86 3.67 28.90
CA ASN A 381 44.96 4.37 30.18
C ASN A 381 44.42 5.81 30.18
N ASP A 382 43.75 6.27 29.12
CA ASP A 382 43.11 7.57 29.14
C ASP A 382 41.68 7.47 29.72
N THR A 383 41.58 7.82 31.00
CA THR A 383 40.40 7.76 31.86
C THR A 383 39.34 8.78 31.45
N THR A 384 38.40 8.37 30.59
CA THR A 384 37.10 9.07 30.41
C THR A 384 35.89 8.12 30.28
N PHE A 385 36.02 6.84 30.62
CA PHE A 385 34.95 5.84 30.46
C PHE A 385 34.32 5.34 31.78
N ASP A 386 34.21 6.18 32.81
CA ASP A 386 33.59 5.78 34.10
C ASP A 386 32.24 6.46 34.43
N GLU A 387 31.65 7.24 33.51
CA GLU A 387 30.33 7.87 33.76
C GLU A 387 29.10 7.15 33.15
N ILE A 388 29.27 6.03 32.43
CA ILE A 388 28.14 5.35 31.74
C ILE A 388 27.71 4.04 32.43
N SER A 389 28.51 3.49 33.35
CA SER A 389 28.20 2.21 34.01
C SER A 389 27.27 2.31 35.23
N SER A 390 26.99 3.51 35.74
CA SER A 390 26.11 3.71 36.91
C SER A 390 24.61 3.85 36.55
N SER A 391 24.26 4.11 35.29
CA SER A 391 22.85 4.23 34.85
C SER A 391 22.22 2.90 34.42
N SER A 392 23.04 1.90 34.08
CA SER A 392 22.55 0.61 33.55
C SER A 392 22.18 -0.39 34.65
N SER A 393 22.79 -0.27 35.83
CA SER A 393 22.52 -1.13 36.99
C SER A 393 21.21 -0.77 37.72
N SER A 394 20.76 0.49 37.66
CA SER A 394 19.49 0.92 38.28
C SER A 394 18.25 0.44 37.51
N PHE A 395 18.36 0.30 36.18
CA PHE A 395 17.26 -0.14 35.31
C PHE A 395 16.96 -1.64 35.44
N VAL A 396 18.00 -2.46 35.63
CA VAL A 396 17.85 -3.92 35.80
C VAL A 396 17.22 -4.27 37.17
N VAL A 397 17.54 -3.51 38.22
CA VAL A 397 16.95 -3.71 39.56
C VAL A 397 15.46 -3.31 39.59
N GLN A 398 15.05 -2.28 38.84
CA GLN A 398 13.64 -1.87 38.77
C GLN A 398 12.74 -2.86 38.00
N GLN A 399 13.26 -3.55 36.97
CA GLN A 399 12.48 -4.59 36.28
C GLN A 399 12.29 -5.84 37.14
N GLN A 400 13.30 -6.23 37.93
CA GLN A 400 13.18 -7.41 38.80
C GLN A 400 12.18 -7.19 39.96
N GLN A 401 12.09 -5.96 40.48
CA GLN A 401 11.10 -5.61 41.52
C GLN A 401 9.66 -5.57 40.99
N ALA A 402 9.43 -5.09 39.76
CA ALA A 402 8.09 -5.06 39.16
C ALA A 402 7.51 -6.48 38.91
N VAL A 403 8.36 -7.45 38.55
CA VAL A 403 7.95 -8.85 38.33
C VAL A 403 7.60 -9.55 39.65
N ASN A 404 8.26 -9.20 40.75
CA ASN A 404 7.97 -9.79 42.07
C ASN A 404 6.71 -9.20 42.71
N VAL A 405 6.37 -7.93 42.46
CA VAL A 405 5.11 -7.31 42.93
C VAL A 405 3.88 -7.91 42.22
N LEU A 406 4.00 -8.25 40.93
CA LEU A 406 2.92 -8.90 40.18
C LEU A 406 2.67 -10.37 40.60
N LYS A 407 3.69 -11.07 41.12
CA LYS A 407 3.53 -12.43 41.68
C LYS A 407 2.95 -12.44 43.09
N ALA A 408 3.14 -11.38 43.88
CA ALA A 408 2.61 -11.28 45.24
C ALA A 408 1.11 -10.85 45.29
N GLN A 409 0.57 -10.27 44.21
CA GLN A 409 -0.85 -9.88 44.14
C GLN A 409 -1.79 -11.01 43.68
N SER A 410 -1.26 -12.10 43.12
CA SER A 410 -2.07 -13.28 42.75
C SER A 410 -2.30 -14.27 43.90
N SER A 411 -1.67 -14.07 45.07
CA SER A 411 -1.75 -15.00 46.22
C SER A 411 -2.71 -14.57 47.33
N ASN A 412 -3.43 -13.44 47.19
CA ASN A 412 -4.43 -12.99 48.16
C ASN A 412 -5.80 -12.77 47.49
N MET A 413 -6.53 -13.85 47.25
CA MET A 413 -7.98 -13.82 46.98
C MET A 413 -8.67 -14.76 47.98
N MET A 414 -9.67 -14.23 48.69
CA MET A 414 -10.47 -14.93 49.71
C MET A 414 -11.16 -16.21 49.18
N PRO A 415 -11.46 -17.19 50.06
CA PRO A 415 -12.11 -18.44 49.66
C PRO A 415 -13.61 -18.24 49.36
N PRO A 416 -14.20 -19.03 48.44
CA PRO A 416 -15.61 -18.90 48.07
C PRO A 416 -16.57 -19.59 49.06
N LEU A 417 -17.72 -18.94 49.28
CA LEU A 417 -18.86 -19.44 50.03
C LEU A 417 -19.51 -20.65 49.35
N VAL A 418 -19.84 -21.66 50.15
CA VAL A 418 -20.54 -22.88 49.76
C VAL A 418 -22.06 -22.68 49.91
N CYS A 419 -22.84 -22.97 48.86
CA CYS A 419 -24.26 -23.27 48.94
C CYS A 419 -24.64 -24.41 47.96
N PRO A 420 -25.71 -25.18 48.23
CA PRO A 420 -25.77 -26.61 47.91
C PRO A 420 -26.42 -26.98 46.57
N ARG A 421 -26.07 -28.18 46.11
CA ARG A 421 -26.59 -28.89 44.92
C ARG A 421 -28.11 -29.09 44.95
N ILE A 422 -28.76 -28.86 43.81
CA ILE A 422 -30.03 -29.50 43.43
C ILE A 422 -29.92 -30.04 41.99
N ASN A 423 -30.47 -31.24 41.81
CA ASN A 423 -30.32 -32.17 40.69
C ASN A 423 -30.83 -31.68 39.32
N ASN A 424 -30.20 -32.22 38.29
CA ASN A 424 -30.66 -32.19 36.89
C ASN A 424 -32.00 -32.92 36.72
N SER A 425 -32.97 -32.20 36.16
CA SER A 425 -34.16 -32.78 35.52
C SER A 425 -34.32 -32.15 34.14
N THR A 426 -34.28 -33.02 33.15
CA THR A 426 -34.53 -32.83 31.71
C THR A 426 -35.82 -32.06 31.44
N VAL A 427 -35.80 -30.99 30.63
CA VAL A 427 -37.00 -30.48 29.94
C VAL A 427 -36.65 -30.00 28.53
N ASN A 428 -37.32 -30.63 27.55
CA ASN A 428 -37.39 -30.31 26.13
C ASN A 428 -37.93 -28.89 25.87
N PHE A 429 -37.39 -28.19 24.88
CA PHE A 429 -38.09 -27.08 24.23
C PHE A 429 -38.57 -27.49 22.83
N ASN A 430 -39.89 -27.70 22.73
CA ASN A 430 -40.62 -27.81 21.48
C ASN A 430 -40.64 -26.46 20.76
N PHE A 431 -40.32 -26.50 19.47
CA PHE A 431 -40.70 -25.48 18.50
C PHE A 431 -42.23 -25.49 18.32
N TYR A 432 -42.89 -24.35 18.46
CA TYR A 432 -44.21 -24.13 17.90
C TYR A 432 -44.16 -23.02 16.85
N ALA A 433 -44.56 -23.41 15.65
CA ALA A 433 -44.90 -22.55 14.53
C ALA A 433 -46.41 -22.24 14.54
N GLN A 434 -46.74 -21.11 13.93
CA GLN A 434 -48.04 -20.68 13.36
C GLN A 434 -49.17 -20.28 14.32
N LYS A 435 -49.60 -19.01 14.20
CA LYS A 435 -50.55 -18.61 13.15
C LYS A 435 -50.20 -17.25 12.58
#